data_AF-I4LSD8-F1
#
_entry.id   AF-I4LSD8-F1
#
_cell.length_a   1.000
_cell.length_b   1.000
_cell.length_c   1.000
_cell.angle_alpha   90.00
_cell.angle_beta   90.00
_cell.angle_gamma   90.00
#
_symmetry.space_group_name_H-M   'P 1'
#
loop_
_entity.id
_entity.type
_entity.pdbx_description
1 polymer ?
#
loop_
_entity_poly.entity_id
_entity_poly.type
_entity_poly.pdbx_seq_one_letter_code
_entity_poly.pdbx_strand_id
1 'polypeptide(L)'
;MYGMLINGLHSFNDLGLVATSRPLVQLPEPKLEYLQIPGRQESIDISESLAGEVLYEMREGCFEFIVANKNKWSETCHSVKTLIHGKSVKLSLDDEPLFYYQGRMWVSDFKSDKNYSTLTLNYKLQPYKYSVDDSDGVHTIWGMQVDDKREITLVHDFDMTLIPEFNNLSSNSMLLDSNGKNYEIKTGVNRFPQLRSKTNMSLTFVGNGMVNISYKRGWL
;
A
#
# COMPACT_ATOMS: atom_id res chain seq x y z
N MET A 1 17.15 -8.44 17.86
CA MET A 1 17.19 -9.24 16.61
C MET A 1 16.13 -8.63 15.72
N TYR A 2 16.46 -8.32 14.46
CA TYR A 2 15.49 -7.74 13.52
C TYR A 2 14.72 -8.86 12.83
N GLY A 3 13.39 -8.73 12.79
CA GLY A 3 12.49 -9.70 12.20
C GLY A 3 11.42 -9.01 11.35
N MET A 4 10.37 -9.79 11.07
CA MET A 4 9.21 -9.33 10.33
C MET A 4 8.01 -10.20 10.68
N LEU A 5 6.83 -9.61 10.57
CA LEU A 5 5.54 -10.28 10.64
C LEU A 5 5.05 -10.58 9.22
N ILE A 6 4.78 -11.86 8.93
CA ILE A 6 4.20 -12.33 7.67
C ILE A 6 2.85 -12.95 8.00
N ASN A 7 1.75 -12.31 7.59
CA ASN A 7 0.39 -12.74 7.94
C ASN A 7 0.17 -12.92 9.45
N GLY A 8 0.81 -12.07 10.26
CA GLY A 8 0.74 -12.13 11.72
C GLY A 8 1.69 -13.13 12.38
N LEU A 9 2.45 -13.92 11.60
CA LEU A 9 3.47 -14.83 12.12
C LEU A 9 4.82 -14.13 12.11
N HIS A 10 5.47 -14.08 13.27
CA HIS A 10 6.78 -13.49 13.42
C HIS A 10 7.86 -14.45 12.91
N SER A 11 8.75 -13.96 12.04
CA SER A 11 9.82 -14.75 11.42
C SER A 11 10.65 -15.51 12.45
N PHE A 12 11.14 -14.83 13.49
CA PHE A 12 11.90 -15.48 14.55
C PHE A 12 11.03 -16.24 15.56
N ASN A 13 10.10 -15.57 16.25
CA ASN A 13 9.37 -16.17 17.39
C ASN A 13 8.51 -17.37 16.98
N ASP A 14 7.85 -17.32 15.83
CA ASP A 14 6.90 -18.37 15.40
C ASP A 14 7.53 -19.36 14.43
N LEU A 15 8.39 -18.89 13.50
CA LEU A 15 8.97 -19.74 12.45
C LEU A 15 10.42 -20.18 12.73
N GLY A 16 11.08 -19.58 13.73
CA GLY A 16 12.49 -19.87 14.04
C GLY A 16 13.47 -19.36 12.98
N LEU A 17 13.07 -18.38 12.18
CA LEU A 17 13.85 -17.80 11.09
C LEU A 17 14.58 -16.54 11.57
N VAL A 18 15.91 -16.54 11.43
CA VAL A 18 16.77 -15.39 11.71
C VAL A 18 17.21 -14.78 10.39
N ALA A 19 16.87 -13.51 10.15
CA ALA A 19 17.31 -12.82 8.94
C ALA A 19 18.85 -12.72 8.90
N THR A 20 19.46 -13.01 7.76
CA THR A 20 20.93 -12.94 7.59
C THR A 20 21.43 -11.49 7.59
N SER A 21 20.57 -10.55 7.21
CA SER A 21 20.80 -9.11 7.20
C SER A 21 19.59 -8.38 7.77
N ARG A 22 19.74 -7.08 8.03
CA ARG A 22 18.61 -6.21 8.42
C ARG A 22 17.56 -6.25 7.30
N PRO A 23 16.33 -6.71 7.56
CA PRO A 23 15.31 -6.76 6.53
C PRO A 23 15.01 -5.39 5.93
N LEU A 24 15.06 -5.30 4.61
CA LEU A 24 14.70 -4.11 3.86
C LEU A 24 13.87 -4.53 2.63
N VAL A 25 12.72 -3.90 2.44
CA VAL A 25 11.96 -4.04 1.19
C VAL A 25 12.52 -3.04 0.18
N GLN A 26 12.86 -3.51 -1.02
CA GLN A 26 13.40 -2.64 -2.08
C GLN A 26 12.40 -1.55 -2.49
N LEU A 27 12.92 -0.42 -2.97
CA LEU A 27 12.08 0.62 -3.58
C LEU A 27 11.44 0.08 -4.87
N PRO A 28 10.21 0.48 -5.19
CA PRO A 28 9.61 0.09 -6.45
C PRO A 28 10.26 0.86 -7.60
N GLU A 29 10.47 0.19 -8.73
CA GLU A 29 11.03 0.85 -9.91
C GLU A 29 10.00 1.82 -10.52
N PRO A 30 10.41 3.04 -10.94
CA PRO A 30 9.50 3.94 -11.63
C PRO A 30 9.17 3.40 -13.03
N LYS A 31 7.91 3.53 -13.45
CA LYS A 31 7.45 3.22 -14.80
C LYS A 31 7.77 4.40 -15.71
N LEU A 32 8.92 4.32 -16.37
CA LEU A 32 9.40 5.35 -17.27
C LEU A 32 9.15 4.96 -18.73
N GLU A 33 8.66 5.90 -19.54
CA GLU A 33 8.38 5.70 -20.95
C GLU A 33 8.93 6.86 -21.78
N TYR A 34 9.71 6.52 -22.81
CA TYR A 34 10.46 7.47 -23.63
C TYR A 34 10.11 7.29 -25.10
N LEU A 35 9.58 8.34 -25.73
CA LEU A 35 9.28 8.37 -27.15
C LEU A 35 10.53 8.74 -27.95
N GLN A 36 10.97 7.82 -28.80
CA GLN A 36 12.06 8.06 -29.75
C GLN A 36 11.53 8.69 -31.04
N ILE A 37 12.17 9.78 -31.49
CA ILE A 37 11.83 10.46 -32.75
C ILE A 37 13.02 10.40 -33.70
N PRO A 38 12.89 9.77 -34.88
CA PRO A 38 13.96 9.75 -35.87
C PRO A 38 14.45 11.16 -36.23
N GLY A 39 15.77 11.34 -36.25
CA GLY A 39 16.40 12.62 -36.59
C GLY A 39 16.42 13.66 -35.45
N ARG A 40 15.88 13.33 -34.27
CA ARG A 40 15.99 14.14 -33.06
C ARG A 40 17.09 13.56 -32.16
N GLN A 41 17.89 14.45 -31.57
CA GLN A 41 18.78 14.08 -30.46
C GLN A 41 17.94 13.95 -29.18
N GLU A 42 18.15 12.87 -28.43
CA GLU A 42 17.42 12.53 -27.21
C GLU A 42 15.94 12.15 -27.41
N SER A 43 15.45 11.33 -26.48
CA SER A 43 14.07 10.89 -26.40
C SER A 43 13.20 11.92 -25.67
N ILE A 44 11.90 11.94 -25.97
CA ILE A 44 10.93 12.70 -25.17
C ILE A 44 10.42 11.81 -24.04
N ASP A 45 10.55 12.28 -22.79
CA ASP A 45 9.93 11.62 -21.63
C ASP A 45 8.42 11.84 -21.64
N ILE A 46 7.66 10.73 -21.72
CA ILE A 46 6.20 10.73 -21.70
C ILE A 46 5.63 9.94 -20.52
N SER A 47 6.46 9.63 -19.52
CA SER A 47 6.12 8.76 -18.37
C SER A 47 4.87 9.23 -17.61
N GLU A 48 4.67 10.55 -17.54
CA GLU A 48 3.56 11.16 -16.78
C GLU A 48 2.39 11.61 -17.66
N SER A 49 2.48 11.41 -18.98
CA SER A 49 1.57 12.00 -19.97
C SER A 49 0.10 11.58 -19.78
N LEU A 50 -0.16 10.32 -19.41
CA LEU A 50 -1.50 9.79 -19.21
C LEU A 50 -1.98 9.92 -17.76
N ALA A 51 -1.13 9.54 -16.80
CA ALA A 51 -1.52 9.48 -15.38
C ALA A 51 -1.42 10.84 -14.68
N GLY A 52 -0.66 11.78 -15.24
CA GLY A 52 -0.30 13.06 -14.60
C GLY A 52 0.71 12.90 -13.46
N GLU A 53 1.33 11.73 -13.35
CA GLU A 53 2.33 11.41 -12.33
C GLU A 53 3.14 10.17 -12.73
N VAL A 54 4.35 10.04 -12.18
CA VAL A 54 5.14 8.80 -12.26
C VAL A 54 4.42 7.67 -11.52
N LEU A 55 4.18 6.58 -12.24
CA LEU A 55 3.69 5.32 -11.66
C LEU A 55 4.87 4.41 -11.31
N TYR A 56 4.61 3.38 -10.52
CA TYR A 56 5.63 2.47 -10.02
C TYR A 56 5.29 1.02 -10.32
N GLU A 57 6.32 0.21 -10.60
CA GLU A 57 6.21 -1.24 -10.68
C GLU A 57 6.01 -1.86 -9.28
N MET A 58 5.63 -3.14 -9.26
CA MET A 58 5.62 -3.90 -8.01
C MET A 58 7.04 -4.03 -7.46
N ARG A 59 7.18 -4.02 -6.14
CA ARG A 59 8.47 -4.26 -5.47
C ARG A 59 8.80 -5.73 -5.56
N GLU A 60 9.96 -6.05 -6.09
CA GLU A 60 10.47 -7.42 -6.14
C GLU A 60 11.77 -7.50 -5.35
N GLY A 61 12.04 -8.67 -4.78
CA GLY A 61 13.25 -8.89 -3.99
C GLY A 61 13.16 -10.18 -3.21
N CYS A 62 14.11 -10.36 -2.29
CA CYS A 62 14.13 -11.52 -1.42
C CYS A 62 14.64 -11.19 -0.02
N PHE A 63 14.29 -12.07 0.91
CA PHE A 63 14.86 -12.14 2.25
C PHE A 63 15.52 -13.48 2.44
N GLU A 64 16.73 -13.46 2.99
CA GLU A 64 17.47 -14.66 3.34
C GLU A 64 17.43 -14.87 4.85
N PHE A 65 17.16 -16.12 5.24
CA PHE A 65 17.05 -16.52 6.64
C PHE A 65 17.93 -17.72 6.93
N ILE A 66 18.40 -17.80 8.17
CA ILE A 66 18.97 -19.00 8.78
C ILE A 66 17.93 -19.58 9.74
N VAL A 67 17.75 -20.89 9.73
CA VAL A 67 16.91 -21.58 10.72
C VAL A 67 17.69 -21.70 12.03
N ALA A 68 17.20 -21.05 13.08
CA ALA A 68 17.89 -20.96 14.37
C ALA A 68 18.15 -22.34 15.00
N ASN A 69 17.20 -23.26 14.86
CA ASN A 69 17.30 -24.61 15.39
C ASN A 69 17.23 -25.65 14.27
N LYS A 70 18.37 -26.31 14.00
CA LYS A 70 18.47 -27.36 12.97
C LYS A 70 17.46 -28.49 13.13
N ASN A 71 17.12 -28.86 14.38
CA ASN A 71 16.17 -29.94 14.64
C ASN A 71 14.74 -29.56 14.23
N LYS A 72 14.44 -28.25 14.15
CA LYS A 72 13.14 -27.73 13.70
C LYS A 72 13.08 -27.47 12.18
N TRP A 73 14.13 -27.77 11.43
CA TRP A 73 14.20 -27.53 9.99
C TRP A 73 12.97 -28.04 9.22
N SER A 74 12.58 -29.30 9.45
CA SER A 74 11.44 -29.92 8.77
C SER A 74 10.11 -29.24 9.11
N GLU A 75 9.92 -28.84 10.37
CA GLU A 75 8.72 -28.12 10.83
C GLU A 75 8.66 -26.72 10.20
N THR A 76 9.76 -25.96 10.26
CA THR A 76 9.87 -24.64 9.63
C THR A 76 9.60 -24.72 8.13
N CYS A 77 10.19 -25.71 7.44
CA CYS A 77 9.95 -25.92 6.02
C CYS A 77 8.48 -26.20 5.71
N HIS A 78 7.82 -27.03 6.54
CA HIS A 78 6.40 -27.32 6.38
C HIS A 78 5.54 -26.08 6.59
N SER A 79 5.76 -25.35 7.69
CA SER A 79 5.03 -24.10 8.00
C SER A 79 5.17 -23.07 6.89
N VAL A 80 6.39 -22.83 6.41
CA VAL A 80 6.64 -21.87 5.33
C VAL A 80 5.96 -22.32 4.02
N LYS A 81 6.01 -23.61 3.67
CA LYS A 81 5.33 -24.14 2.47
C LYS A 81 3.81 -24.00 2.55
N THR A 82 3.23 -24.24 3.72
CA THR A 82 1.78 -24.22 3.90
C THR A 82 1.23 -22.79 4.03
N LEU A 83 1.92 -21.93 4.79
CA LEU A 83 1.41 -20.62 5.21
C LEU A 83 1.90 -19.46 4.35
N ILE A 84 3.07 -19.59 3.71
CA ILE A 84 3.71 -18.49 2.98
C ILE A 84 3.84 -18.80 1.49
N HIS A 85 4.28 -20.01 1.10
CA HIS A 85 4.64 -20.30 -0.27
C HIS A 85 3.48 -20.08 -1.25
N GLY A 86 3.62 -19.05 -2.08
CA GLY A 86 2.64 -18.69 -3.07
C GLY A 86 1.32 -18.22 -2.44
N LYS A 87 1.35 -17.55 -1.29
CA LYS A 87 0.16 -16.95 -0.67
C LYS A 87 0.20 -15.43 -0.78
N SER A 88 -1.00 -14.83 -0.73
CA SER A 88 -1.10 -13.40 -0.48
C SER A 88 -0.63 -13.13 0.95
N VAL A 89 0.19 -12.09 1.12
CA VAL A 89 0.79 -11.77 2.40
C VAL A 89 0.59 -10.30 2.77
N LYS A 90 0.38 -10.07 4.06
CA LYS A 90 0.61 -8.78 4.74
C LYS A 90 1.95 -8.87 5.46
N LEU A 91 2.91 -8.07 5.05
CA LEU A 91 4.28 -8.04 5.56
C LEU A 91 4.52 -6.76 6.36
N SER A 92 4.93 -6.87 7.63
CA SER A 92 5.38 -5.73 8.44
C SER A 92 6.79 -5.99 8.93
N LEU A 93 7.67 -5.00 8.80
CA LEU A 93 9.05 -5.08 9.30
C LEU A 93 9.09 -4.56 10.72
N ASP A 94 9.91 -5.16 11.58
CA ASP A 94 10.05 -4.69 12.97
C ASP A 94 10.60 -3.25 13.06
N ASP A 95 11.36 -2.82 12.05
CA ASP A 95 11.90 -1.47 11.93
C ASP A 95 10.85 -0.41 11.55
N GLU A 96 9.74 -0.83 10.93
CA GLU A 96 8.65 0.04 10.48
C GLU A 96 7.29 -0.53 10.93
N PRO A 97 7.03 -0.65 12.24
CA PRO A 97 5.87 -1.37 12.77
C PRO A 97 4.53 -0.68 12.49
N LEU A 98 4.55 0.62 12.16
CA LEU A 98 3.37 1.40 11.80
C LEU A 98 2.92 1.18 10.35
N PHE A 99 3.70 0.44 9.56
CA PHE A 99 3.41 0.18 8.16
C PHE A 99 3.36 -1.32 7.85
N TYR A 100 2.68 -1.63 6.75
CA TYR A 100 2.70 -2.94 6.15
C TYR A 100 2.72 -2.86 4.63
N TYR A 101 3.26 -3.91 4.03
CA TYR A 101 3.23 -4.16 2.59
C TYR A 101 2.20 -5.26 2.30
N GLN A 102 1.60 -5.21 1.12
CA GLN A 102 0.71 -6.25 0.62
C GLN A 102 1.26 -6.83 -0.68
N GLY A 103 1.09 -8.13 -0.87
CA GLY A 103 1.44 -8.77 -2.14
C GLY A 103 1.58 -10.27 -1.98
N ARG A 104 2.59 -10.85 -2.60
CA ARG A 104 2.81 -12.29 -2.61
C ARG A 104 4.23 -12.63 -2.19
N MET A 105 4.37 -13.72 -1.47
CA MET A 105 5.68 -14.30 -1.14
C MET A 105 5.73 -15.76 -1.54
N TRP A 106 6.93 -16.24 -1.86
CA TRP A 106 7.17 -17.64 -2.14
C TRP A 106 8.59 -18.04 -1.77
N VAL A 107 8.75 -19.31 -1.40
CA VAL A 107 10.08 -19.89 -1.23
C VAL A 107 10.72 -20.10 -2.59
N SER A 108 11.94 -19.59 -2.75
CA SER A 108 12.76 -19.82 -3.94
C SER A 108 13.82 -20.90 -3.71
N ASP A 109 14.36 -21.00 -2.49
CA ASP A 109 15.42 -21.96 -2.19
C ASP A 109 15.39 -22.45 -0.74
N PHE A 110 15.75 -23.72 -0.56
CA PHE A 110 16.00 -24.38 0.71
C PHE A 110 17.39 -25.02 0.63
N LYS A 111 18.38 -24.43 1.31
CA LYS A 111 19.72 -25.02 1.41
C LYS A 111 19.94 -25.54 2.81
N SER A 112 20.42 -26.77 2.92
CA SER A 112 20.83 -27.34 4.20
C SER A 112 22.28 -27.80 4.09
N ASP A 113 23.16 -27.19 4.87
CA ASP A 113 24.55 -27.61 5.04
C ASP A 113 24.71 -28.30 6.41
N LYS A 114 25.87 -28.94 6.64
CA LYS A 114 26.26 -29.54 7.93
C LYS A 114 26.18 -28.51 9.07
N ASN A 115 26.49 -27.25 8.79
CA ASN A 115 26.65 -26.21 9.82
C ASN A 115 25.41 -25.33 10.02
N TYR A 116 24.59 -25.10 9.00
CA TYR A 116 23.37 -24.31 9.10
C TYR A 116 22.47 -24.59 7.90
N SER A 117 21.19 -24.26 8.03
CA SER A 117 20.22 -24.36 6.95
C SER A 117 19.66 -22.98 6.66
N THR A 118 19.62 -22.61 5.38
CA THR A 118 19.11 -21.32 4.91
C THR A 118 17.83 -21.47 4.10
N LEU A 119 17.02 -20.43 4.17
CA LEU A 119 15.76 -20.28 3.46
C LEU A 119 15.75 -18.94 2.76
N THR A 120 15.39 -18.92 1.48
CA THR A 120 15.17 -17.67 0.74
C THR A 120 13.70 -17.50 0.43
N LEU A 121 13.13 -16.38 0.88
CA LEU A 121 11.77 -15.96 0.57
C LEU A 121 11.80 -14.82 -0.43
N ASN A 122 11.34 -15.08 -1.65
CA ASN A 122 11.11 -14.04 -2.63
C ASN A 122 9.77 -13.36 -2.35
N TYR A 123 9.68 -12.08 -2.72
CA TYR A 123 8.45 -11.31 -2.62
C TYR A 123 8.16 -10.54 -3.91
N LYS A 124 6.87 -10.32 -4.14
CA LYS A 124 6.34 -9.37 -5.12
C LYS A 124 5.23 -8.58 -4.45
N LEU A 125 5.55 -7.36 -4.03
CA LEU A 125 4.70 -6.50 -3.20
C LEU A 125 4.17 -5.31 -4.01
N GLN A 126 3.05 -4.76 -3.58
CA GLN A 126 2.52 -3.51 -4.13
C GLN A 126 3.54 -2.37 -3.95
N PRO A 127 3.49 -1.34 -4.83
CA PRO A 127 4.47 -0.26 -4.82
C PRO A 127 4.46 0.55 -3.52
N TYR A 128 3.30 0.73 -2.90
CA TYR A 128 3.16 1.51 -1.67
C TYR A 128 3.05 0.60 -0.43
N LYS A 129 3.57 1.08 0.69
CA LYS A 129 3.24 0.58 2.04
C LYS A 129 2.05 1.35 2.60
N TYR A 130 1.30 0.71 3.48
CA TYR A 130 0.05 1.20 4.03
C TYR A 130 0.13 1.30 5.55
N SER A 131 -0.53 2.29 6.13
CA SER A 131 -0.59 2.45 7.58
C SER A 131 -1.39 1.31 8.21
N VAL A 132 -0.92 0.78 9.35
CA VAL A 132 -1.66 -0.24 10.12
C VAL A 132 -2.98 0.28 10.68
N ASP A 133 -3.13 1.60 10.81
CA ASP A 133 -4.36 2.27 11.27
C ASP A 133 -5.45 2.32 10.18
N ASP A 134 -5.06 2.11 8.92
CA ASP A 134 -5.99 2.09 7.79
C ASP A 134 -6.46 0.67 7.47
N SER A 135 -7.74 0.56 7.12
CA SER A 135 -8.32 -0.72 6.70
C SER A 135 -7.95 -0.98 5.24
N ASP A 136 -7.03 -1.91 5.01
CA ASP A 136 -6.54 -2.25 3.66
C ASP A 136 -6.04 -1.02 2.87
N GLY A 137 -5.35 -0.11 3.58
CA GLY A 137 -4.82 1.13 3.02
C GLY A 137 -5.86 2.21 2.76
N VAL A 138 -7.11 2.01 3.17
CA VAL A 138 -8.19 2.98 3.06
C VAL A 138 -8.39 3.69 4.40
N HIS A 139 -8.09 4.97 4.42
CA HIS A 139 -8.48 5.85 5.52
C HIS A 139 -9.93 6.28 5.35
N THR A 140 -10.70 6.27 6.43
CA THR A 140 -12.12 6.68 6.39
C THR A 140 -12.47 7.61 7.53
N ILE A 141 -13.04 8.76 7.17
CA ILE A 141 -13.68 9.70 8.09
C ILE A 141 -15.15 9.31 8.16
N TRP A 142 -15.56 8.75 9.30
CA TRP A 142 -16.89 8.20 9.50
C TRP A 142 -17.89 9.23 10.04
N GLY A 143 -19.14 9.15 9.56
CA GLY A 143 -20.29 9.80 10.17
C GLY A 143 -20.21 11.32 10.19
N MET A 144 -19.62 11.95 9.18
CA MET A 144 -19.51 13.41 9.11
C MET A 144 -20.90 14.01 8.88
N GLN A 145 -21.52 14.57 9.94
CA GLN A 145 -22.75 15.36 9.81
C GLN A 145 -22.52 16.67 9.07
N VAL A 146 -23.39 16.99 8.13
CA VAL A 146 -23.45 18.29 7.45
C VAL A 146 -24.78 18.91 7.83
N ASP A 147 -24.73 20.05 8.52
CA ASP A 147 -25.90 20.86 8.87
C ASP A 147 -25.76 22.21 8.15
N ASP A 148 -26.53 22.39 7.08
CA ASP A 148 -26.47 23.45 6.06
C ASP A 148 -25.15 23.61 5.30
N LYS A 149 -24.02 23.76 6.00
CA LYS A 149 -22.69 23.90 5.42
C LYS A 149 -21.62 23.30 6.34
N ARG A 150 -20.71 22.51 5.78
CA ARG A 150 -19.53 21.99 6.49
C ARG A 150 -18.29 22.03 5.62
N GLU A 151 -17.20 22.56 6.17
CA GLU A 151 -15.89 22.58 5.53
C GLU A 151 -14.98 21.53 6.18
N ILE A 152 -14.18 20.85 5.37
CA ILE A 152 -13.16 19.91 5.83
C ILE A 152 -11.93 19.98 4.92
N THR A 153 -10.75 19.85 5.52
CA THR A 153 -9.50 19.72 4.79
C THR A 153 -8.98 18.31 4.95
N LEU A 154 -8.82 17.61 3.82
CA LEU A 154 -8.11 16.34 3.75
C LEU A 154 -6.61 16.66 3.71
N VAL A 155 -5.89 16.27 4.75
CA VAL A 155 -4.44 16.46 4.84
C VAL A 155 -3.74 15.40 3.97
N HIS A 156 -2.78 15.85 3.16
CA HIS A 156 -1.97 15.00 2.31
C HIS A 156 -0.58 14.81 2.94
N ASP A 157 -0.46 13.75 3.74
CA ASP A 157 0.76 13.34 4.46
C ASP A 157 1.33 12.00 3.95
N PHE A 158 1.00 11.63 2.71
CA PHE A 158 1.32 10.36 2.05
C PHE A 158 1.73 10.56 0.59
N ASP A 159 2.36 9.56 -0.04
CA ASP A 159 2.91 9.70 -1.40
C ASP A 159 1.89 9.43 -2.51
N MET A 160 0.90 8.56 -2.26
CA MET A 160 -0.18 8.32 -3.21
C MET A 160 -0.98 9.60 -3.52
N THR A 161 -1.48 9.73 -4.74
CA THR A 161 -2.43 10.80 -5.08
C THR A 161 -3.72 10.64 -4.27
N LEU A 162 -4.14 11.72 -3.61
CA LEU A 162 -5.40 11.79 -2.88
C LEU A 162 -6.57 11.77 -3.86
N ILE A 163 -7.42 10.75 -3.76
CA ILE A 163 -8.66 10.62 -4.52
C ILE A 163 -9.77 10.18 -3.54
N PRO A 164 -10.66 11.09 -3.11
CA PRO A 164 -11.71 10.76 -2.18
C PRO A 164 -12.90 10.06 -2.85
N GLU A 165 -13.51 9.16 -2.10
CA GLU A 165 -14.82 8.57 -2.33
C GLU A 165 -15.77 9.06 -1.23
N PHE A 166 -17.00 9.36 -1.63
CA PHE A 166 -18.02 9.91 -0.74
C PHE A 166 -19.19 8.95 -0.64
N ASN A 167 -19.48 8.43 0.56
CA ASN A 167 -20.66 7.63 0.81
C ASN A 167 -21.69 8.45 1.59
N ASN A 168 -22.73 8.92 0.91
CA ASN A 168 -23.82 9.66 1.52
C ASN A 168 -24.85 8.69 2.11
N LEU A 169 -25.01 8.74 3.43
CA LEU A 169 -25.90 7.88 4.20
C LEU A 169 -27.34 8.43 4.29
N SER A 170 -27.57 9.63 3.78
CA SER A 170 -28.87 10.32 3.80
C SER A 170 -29.64 10.13 2.50
N SER A 171 -30.97 10.25 2.57
CA SER A 171 -31.86 10.13 1.40
C SER A 171 -31.81 11.33 0.46
N ASN A 172 -31.33 12.48 0.94
CA ASN A 172 -31.24 13.72 0.16
C ASN A 172 -29.86 13.84 -0.49
N SER A 173 -29.81 14.47 -1.68
CA SER A 173 -28.53 14.85 -2.27
C SER A 173 -27.91 16.05 -1.57
N MET A 174 -26.58 16.13 -1.61
CA MET A 174 -25.80 17.25 -1.11
C MET A 174 -24.93 17.81 -2.23
N LEU A 175 -24.56 19.08 -2.12
CA LEU A 175 -23.58 19.70 -3.01
C LEU A 175 -22.21 19.69 -2.35
N LEU A 176 -21.20 19.36 -3.13
CA LEU A 176 -19.80 19.44 -2.78
C LEU A 176 -19.14 20.50 -3.66
N ASP A 177 -18.62 21.55 -3.06
CA ASP A 177 -17.72 22.50 -3.71
C ASP A 177 -16.27 22.13 -3.40
N SER A 178 -15.45 22.09 -4.45
CA SER A 178 -14.01 21.90 -4.38
C SER A 178 -13.34 22.75 -5.45
N ASN A 179 -12.50 23.70 -5.05
CA ASN A 179 -11.82 24.64 -5.95
C ASN A 179 -12.79 25.37 -6.91
N GLY A 180 -13.97 25.75 -6.42
CA GLY A 180 -14.99 26.47 -7.19
C GLY A 180 -15.77 25.60 -8.19
N LYS A 181 -15.60 24.27 -8.16
CA LYS A 181 -16.41 23.31 -8.93
C LYS A 181 -17.40 22.62 -8.01
N ASN A 182 -18.66 22.57 -8.46
CA ASN A 182 -19.75 21.93 -7.75
C ASN A 182 -19.98 20.49 -8.26
N TYR A 183 -20.18 19.57 -7.32
CA TYR A 183 -20.45 18.16 -7.53
C TYR A 183 -21.70 17.76 -6.73
N GLU A 184 -22.62 17.03 -7.35
CA GLU A 184 -23.78 16.50 -6.64
C GLU A 184 -23.44 15.13 -6.03
N ILE A 185 -23.57 15.00 -4.71
CA ILE A 185 -23.42 13.75 -3.98
C ILE A 185 -24.81 13.16 -3.72
N LYS A 186 -25.16 12.11 -4.47
CA LYS A 186 -26.42 11.38 -4.31
C LYS A 186 -26.32 10.37 -3.17
N THR A 187 -27.43 9.81 -2.72
CA THR A 187 -27.42 8.71 -1.74
C THR A 187 -26.54 7.55 -2.20
N GLY A 188 -25.75 6.99 -1.29
CA GLY A 188 -24.80 5.92 -1.56
C GLY A 188 -23.41 6.41 -1.96
N VAL A 189 -22.67 5.54 -2.65
CA VAL A 189 -21.25 5.76 -2.99
C VAL A 189 -21.12 6.60 -4.26
N ASN A 190 -20.40 7.72 -4.16
CA ASN A 190 -20.11 8.66 -5.24
C ASN A 190 -18.60 8.75 -5.43
N ARG A 191 -18.16 8.69 -6.68
CA ARG A 191 -16.74 8.78 -7.07
C ARG A 191 -16.57 9.85 -8.13
N PHE A 192 -15.61 10.73 -7.90
CA PHE A 192 -15.24 11.78 -8.85
C PHE A 192 -13.75 11.70 -9.14
N PRO A 193 -13.31 10.90 -10.15
CA PRO A 193 -11.87 10.73 -10.45
C PRO A 193 -11.12 12.04 -10.75
N GLN A 194 -11.86 13.07 -11.17
CA GLN A 194 -11.35 14.42 -11.39
C GLN A 194 -11.05 15.20 -10.11
N LEU A 195 -11.60 14.79 -8.96
CA LEU A 195 -11.20 15.28 -7.65
C LEU A 195 -9.98 14.50 -7.21
N ARG A 196 -8.80 14.97 -7.63
CA ARG A 196 -7.52 14.39 -7.25
C ARG A 196 -6.48 15.46 -6.94
N SER A 197 -5.60 15.21 -5.97
CA SER A 197 -4.57 16.17 -5.56
C SER A 197 -3.33 15.47 -4.98
N LYS A 198 -2.16 16.11 -5.12
CA LYS A 198 -0.90 15.76 -4.42
C LYS A 198 -0.58 16.74 -3.28
N THR A 199 -1.59 17.46 -2.82
CA THR A 199 -1.52 18.43 -1.72
C THR A 199 -2.84 18.38 -0.95
N ASN A 200 -2.89 19.06 0.19
CA ASN A 200 -4.12 19.19 0.98
C ASN A 200 -5.32 19.60 0.12
N MET A 201 -6.46 18.96 0.34
CA MET A 201 -7.69 19.21 -0.41
C MET A 201 -8.76 19.76 0.52
N SER A 202 -9.18 21.01 0.27
CA SER A 202 -10.32 21.62 0.97
C SER A 202 -11.62 21.30 0.25
N LEU A 203 -12.59 20.81 1.01
CA LEU A 203 -13.90 20.38 0.55
C LEU A 203 -14.98 21.11 1.34
N THR A 204 -15.97 21.65 0.63
CA THR A 204 -17.11 22.35 1.23
C THR A 204 -18.38 21.61 0.88
N PHE A 205 -19.05 21.04 1.87
CA PHE A 205 -20.34 20.37 1.72
C PHE A 205 -21.46 21.37 2.04
N VAL A 206 -22.50 21.37 1.22
CA VAL A 206 -23.71 22.20 1.38
C VAL A 206 -24.94 21.31 1.29
N GLY A 207 -25.82 21.41 2.28
CA GLY A 207 -27.01 20.57 2.43
C GLY A 207 -27.12 20.00 3.84
N ASN A 208 -28.00 19.03 4.01
CA ASN A 208 -28.28 18.41 5.31
C ASN A 208 -28.19 16.88 5.19
N GLY A 209 -27.32 16.26 5.99
CA GLY A 209 -27.12 14.81 5.94
C GLY A 209 -25.86 14.31 6.63
N MET A 210 -25.50 13.05 6.35
CA MET A 210 -24.33 12.38 6.90
C MET A 210 -23.52 11.72 5.79
N VAL A 211 -22.20 11.94 5.79
CA VAL A 211 -21.29 11.45 4.75
C VAL A 211 -20.11 10.72 5.40
N ASN A 212 -19.73 9.58 4.82
CA ASN A 212 -18.40 9.00 5.04
C ASN A 212 -17.47 9.41 3.90
N ILE A 213 -16.25 9.82 4.22
CA ILE A 213 -15.23 10.17 3.24
C ILE A 213 -14.12 9.13 3.36
N SER A 214 -13.84 8.41 2.28
CA SER A 214 -12.77 7.41 2.25
C SER A 214 -11.75 7.73 1.16
N TYR A 215 -10.48 7.46 1.43
CA TYR A 215 -9.41 7.62 0.45
C TYR A 215 -8.24 6.69 0.76
N LYS A 216 -7.52 6.28 -0.28
CA LYS A 216 -6.32 5.46 -0.11
C LYS A 216 -5.14 6.31 0.32
N ARG A 217 -4.40 5.85 1.32
CA ARG A 217 -3.12 6.44 1.75
C ARG A 217 -2.03 5.40 1.58
N GLY A 218 -0.93 5.79 0.94
CA GLY A 218 0.21 4.90 0.75
C GLY A 218 1.51 5.68 0.65
N TRP A 219 2.58 5.10 1.16
CA TRP A 219 3.92 5.67 1.22
C TRP A 219 4.90 4.81 0.41
N LEU A 220 5.96 5.43 -0.13
CA LEU A 220 7.05 4.71 -0.78
C LEU A 220 8.08 4.16 0.22
#